data_AF-A0A9X1UV57-F1
#
_entry.id   AF-A0A9X1UV57-F1
#
_cell.length_a   1.000
_cell.length_b   1.000
_cell.length_c   1.000
_cell.angle_alpha   90.00
_cell.angle_beta   90.00
_cell.angle_gamma   90.00
#
_symmetry.space_group_name_H-M   'P 1'
#
loop_
_entity.id
_entity.type
_entity.pdbx_description
1 polymer ?
#
loop_
_entity_poly.entity_id
_entity_poly.type
_entity_poly.pdbx_seq_one_letter_code
_entity_poly.pdbx_strand_id
1 'polypeptide(L)'
;MDKGYEKEGFATFKIKSSVANKFRKYSREIGQSQSMTLLLMLDFFEGNNISPSENMGPKMQTLEAAMKKRINALIAIIRDIEQNQTLPTKGMLQAIFEELPAQSKKKVNHSFEEAFKNLTKNQPSLSKTKPEIDHNDIRKVLGRLKEVKPSFGKPYWKLALTTSEINHLKSKYHVYHD
;
A
#
# COMPACT_ATOMS: atom_id res chain seq x y z
N MET A 1 28.82 -27.59 13.41
CA MET A 1 27.74 -28.49 12.94
C MET A 1 26.54 -27.63 12.61
N ASP A 2 25.85 -27.99 11.54
CA ASP A 2 24.71 -27.25 11.01
C ASP A 2 23.50 -27.52 11.92
N LYS A 3 23.11 -26.51 12.70
CA LYS A 3 22.09 -26.64 13.74
C LYS A 3 20.72 -26.89 13.11
N GLY A 4 20.04 -27.96 13.52
CA GLY A 4 18.74 -28.37 12.98
C GLY A 4 18.82 -29.29 11.75
N TYR A 5 20.01 -29.50 11.20
CA TYR A 5 20.26 -30.35 10.03
C TYR A 5 21.28 -31.47 10.34
N GLU A 6 21.51 -31.76 11.62
CA GLU A 6 22.57 -32.68 12.06
C GLU A 6 22.37 -34.12 11.60
N LYS A 7 21.13 -34.50 11.27
CA LYS A 7 20.74 -35.85 10.85
C LYS A 7 20.58 -36.01 9.34
N GLU A 8 20.76 -34.94 8.56
CA GLU A 8 20.57 -34.98 7.11
C GLU A 8 21.85 -35.39 6.38
N GLY A 9 21.67 -36.18 5.32
CA GLY A 9 22.76 -36.55 4.41
C GLY A 9 23.02 -35.47 3.37
N PHE A 10 24.25 -35.38 2.88
CA PHE A 10 24.58 -34.45 1.80
C PHE A 10 24.01 -34.93 0.45
N ALA A 11 23.32 -34.02 -0.26
CA ALA A 11 22.92 -34.23 -1.64
C ALA A 11 24.00 -33.73 -2.62
N THR A 12 24.17 -34.43 -3.74
CA THR A 12 25.10 -34.01 -4.79
C THR A 12 24.36 -33.21 -5.86
N PHE A 13 24.81 -31.98 -6.14
CA PHE A 13 24.38 -31.19 -7.29
C PHE A 13 25.58 -30.60 -8.03
N LYS A 14 25.50 -30.49 -9.35
CA LYS A 14 26.61 -30.03 -10.19
C LYS A 14 26.49 -28.54 -10.47
N ILE A 15 27.54 -27.79 -10.16
CA ILE A 15 27.69 -26.37 -10.49
C ILE A 15 29.01 -26.13 -11.23
N LYS A 16 29.08 -25.03 -11.99
CA LYS A 16 30.31 -24.62 -12.67
C LYS A 16 31.43 -24.40 -11.63
N SER A 17 32.64 -24.83 -11.97
CA SER A 17 33.81 -24.76 -11.08
C SER A 17 34.13 -23.32 -10.62
N SER A 18 34.01 -22.34 -11.52
CA SER A 18 34.19 -20.92 -11.19
C SER A 18 33.19 -20.43 -10.14
N VAL A 19 31.93 -20.83 -10.27
CA VAL A 19 30.84 -20.49 -9.34
C VAL A 19 31.07 -21.17 -7.99
N ALA A 20 31.43 -22.46 -7.98
CA ALA A 20 31.76 -23.19 -6.76
C ALA A 20 32.90 -22.53 -5.97
N ASN A 21 33.95 -22.08 -6.67
CA ASN A 21 35.08 -21.40 -6.05
C ASN A 21 34.69 -20.05 -5.46
N LYS A 22 33.83 -19.28 -6.15
CA LYS A 22 33.31 -18.01 -5.62
C LYS A 22 32.44 -18.24 -4.38
N PHE A 23 31.54 -19.23 -4.44
CA PHE A 23 30.67 -19.59 -3.33
C PHE A 23 31.47 -20.05 -2.09
N ARG A 24 32.47 -20.90 -2.27
CA ARG A 24 33.35 -21.36 -1.17
C ARG A 24 34.16 -20.23 -0.51
N LYS A 25 34.49 -19.16 -1.24
CA LYS A 25 35.13 -17.97 -0.64
C LYS A 25 34.10 -17.22 0.21
N TYR A 26 32.92 -16.98 -0.35
CA TYR A 26 31.83 -16.29 0.35
C TYR A 26 31.36 -17.01 1.62
N SER A 27 31.19 -18.34 1.59
CA SER A 27 30.85 -19.12 2.80
C SER A 27 31.89 -18.97 3.91
N ARG A 28 33.18 -18.87 3.54
CA ARG A 28 34.27 -18.62 4.50
C ARG A 28 34.23 -17.21 5.07
N GLU A 29 33.87 -16.21 4.27
CA GLU A 29 33.71 -14.82 4.72
C GLU A 29 32.57 -14.68 5.75
N ILE A 30 31.47 -15.39 5.56
CA ILE A 30 30.34 -15.39 6.51
C ILE A 30 30.56 -16.35 7.70
N GLY A 31 31.53 -17.26 7.59
CA GLY A 31 31.86 -18.23 8.64
C GLY A 31 30.81 -19.36 8.78
N GLN A 32 30.08 -19.67 7.71
CA GLN A 32 29.03 -20.70 7.71
C GLN A 32 29.40 -21.86 6.79
N SER A 33 28.75 -23.03 7.00
CA SER A 33 28.91 -24.16 6.09
C SER A 33 28.34 -23.81 4.69
N GLN A 34 28.73 -24.57 3.67
CA GLN A 34 28.22 -24.37 2.31
C GLN A 34 26.70 -24.55 2.24
N SER A 35 26.16 -25.56 2.93
CA SER A 35 24.71 -25.79 3.00
C SER A 35 23.98 -24.66 3.70
N MET A 36 24.47 -24.21 4.86
CA MET A 36 23.85 -23.11 5.61
C MET A 36 23.96 -21.77 4.88
N THR A 37 25.07 -21.53 4.18
CA THR A 37 25.23 -20.32 3.36
C THR A 37 24.18 -20.29 2.24
N LEU A 38 23.91 -21.42 1.61
CA LEU A 38 22.89 -21.51 0.56
C LEU A 38 21.49 -21.28 1.13
N LEU A 39 21.18 -21.87 2.29
CA LEU A 39 19.92 -21.65 2.98
C LEU A 39 19.73 -20.17 3.33
N LEU A 40 20.75 -19.53 3.91
CA LEU A 40 20.72 -18.10 4.24
C LEU A 40 20.50 -17.22 3.00
N MET A 41 21.06 -17.59 1.84
CA MET A 41 20.78 -16.87 0.59
C MET A 41 19.32 -17.00 0.19
N LEU A 42 18.74 -18.21 0.26
CA LEU A 42 17.34 -18.44 -0.09
C LEU A 42 16.41 -17.68 0.86
N ASP A 43 16.61 -17.83 2.18
CA ASP A 43 15.84 -17.15 3.21
C ASP A 43 15.94 -15.62 3.08
N PHE A 44 17.10 -15.10 2.67
CA PHE A 44 17.27 -13.68 2.41
C PHE A 44 16.42 -13.20 1.23
N PHE A 45 16.43 -13.91 0.11
CA PHE A 45 15.64 -13.51 -1.06
C PHE A 45 14.14 -13.67 -0.81
N GLU A 46 13.71 -14.77 -0.20
CA GLU A 46 12.30 -15.04 0.11
C GLU A 46 11.78 -14.09 1.20
N GLY A 47 12.51 -13.95 2.31
CA GLY A 47 12.10 -13.12 3.44
C GLY A 47 12.01 -11.63 3.10
N ASN A 48 12.83 -11.16 2.16
CA ASN A 48 12.78 -9.78 1.71
C ASN A 48 11.95 -9.58 0.42
N ASN A 49 11.39 -10.66 -0.17
CA ASN A 49 10.72 -10.63 -1.48
C ASN A 49 11.55 -9.93 -2.58
N ILE A 50 12.86 -10.20 -2.61
CA ILE A 50 13.79 -9.60 -3.58
C ILE A 50 14.11 -10.62 -4.66
N SER A 51 14.03 -10.21 -5.93
CA SER A 51 14.54 -11.06 -7.02
C SER A 51 16.07 -10.96 -7.14
N PRO A 52 16.80 -12.08 -7.30
CA PRO A 52 18.24 -12.06 -7.61
C PRO A 52 18.62 -11.30 -8.89
N SER A 53 17.63 -11.03 -9.77
CA SER A 53 17.82 -10.25 -10.99
C SER A 53 17.67 -8.74 -10.79
N GLU A 54 17.14 -8.30 -9.64
CA GLU A 54 16.95 -6.89 -9.35
C GLU A 54 18.27 -6.22 -8.97
N ASN A 55 18.59 -5.12 -9.65
CA ASN A 55 19.80 -4.37 -9.34
C ASN A 55 19.53 -3.43 -8.16
N MET A 56 19.88 -3.86 -6.95
CA MET A 56 19.68 -3.08 -5.72
C MET A 56 20.70 -1.94 -5.51
N GLY A 57 21.53 -1.65 -6.51
CA GLY A 57 22.60 -0.67 -6.40
C GLY A 57 23.68 -1.08 -5.39
N PRO A 58 24.70 -0.26 -5.19
CA PRO A 58 25.89 -0.65 -4.43
C PRO A 58 25.62 -0.94 -2.95
N LYS A 59 24.59 -0.34 -2.33
CA LYS A 59 24.13 -0.61 -0.95
C LYS A 59 22.66 -0.21 -0.81
N MET A 60 21.83 -1.02 -0.14
CA MET A 60 20.48 -0.61 0.33
C MET A 60 20.49 0.73 1.10
N GLN A 61 21.64 1.11 1.65
CA GLN A 61 21.88 2.41 2.29
C GLN A 61 21.53 3.61 1.39
N THR A 62 21.66 3.50 0.07
CA THR A 62 21.26 4.59 -0.84
C THR A 62 19.74 4.76 -0.89
N LEU A 63 18.98 3.66 -0.86
CA LEU A 63 17.52 3.70 -0.76
C LEU A 63 17.09 4.24 0.60
N GLU A 64 17.73 3.80 1.68
CA GLU A 64 17.49 4.30 3.03
C GLU A 64 17.75 5.82 3.14
N ALA A 65 18.86 6.30 2.54
CA ALA A 65 19.18 7.72 2.48
C ALA A 65 18.15 8.52 1.66
N ALA A 66 17.68 7.96 0.54
CA ALA A 66 16.64 8.58 -0.28
C ALA A 66 15.30 8.66 0.48
N MET A 67 14.93 7.60 1.21
CA MET A 67 13.73 7.58 2.07
C MET A 67 13.84 8.58 3.21
N LYS A 68 14.99 8.65 3.92
CA LYS A 68 15.24 9.65 4.98
C LYS A 68 15.10 11.07 4.46
N LYS A 69 15.65 11.38 3.28
CA LYS A 69 15.47 12.71 2.65
C LYS A 69 14.01 13.04 2.38
N ARG A 70 13.22 12.08 1.86
CA ARG A 70 11.79 12.26 1.61
C ARG A 70 11.00 12.48 2.91
N ILE A 71 11.29 11.72 3.96
CA ILE A 71 10.65 11.86 5.27
C ILE A 71 10.97 13.23 5.87
N ASN A 72 12.23 13.67 5.82
CA ASN A 72 12.62 14.99 6.34
C ASN A 72 11.92 16.13 5.58
N ALA A 73 11.75 16.01 4.27
CA ALA A 73 10.99 16.97 3.47
C ALA A 73 9.51 17.00 3.87
N LEU A 74 8.89 15.85 4.10
CA LEU A 74 7.50 15.77 4.59
C LEU A 74 7.35 16.40 5.98
N ILE A 75 8.28 16.13 6.90
CA ILE A 75 8.28 16.77 8.23
C ILE A 75 8.39 18.29 8.10
N ALA A 76 9.24 18.79 7.20
CA ALA A 76 9.36 20.22 6.95
C ALA A 76 8.05 20.82 6.43
N ILE A 77 7.38 20.16 5.49
CA ILE A 77 6.07 20.59 4.96
C ILE A 77 5.02 20.61 6.09
N ILE A 78 4.94 19.55 6.90
CA ILE A 78 3.99 19.48 8.01
C ILE A 78 4.26 20.59 9.04
N ARG A 79 5.52 20.82 9.40
CA ARG A 79 5.92 21.89 10.31
C ARG A 79 5.60 23.28 9.74
N ASP A 80 5.77 23.48 8.44
CA ASP A 80 5.41 24.73 7.77
C ASP A 80 3.89 25.00 7.81
N ILE A 81 3.08 23.98 7.52
CA ILE A 81 1.62 24.04 7.68
C ILE A 81 1.26 24.33 9.14
N GLU A 82 1.95 23.70 10.09
CA GLU A 82 1.71 23.91 11.51
C GLU A 82 1.92 25.38 11.89
N GLN A 83 3.07 25.94 11.52
CA GLN A 83 3.48 27.32 11.83
C GLN A 83 2.65 28.37 11.11
N ASN A 84 2.38 28.19 9.82
CA ASN A 84 1.77 29.24 9.00
C ASN A 84 0.23 29.22 9.04
N GLN A 85 -0.39 28.06 9.30
CA GLN A 85 -1.86 27.92 9.24
C GLN A 85 -2.45 27.56 10.59
N THR A 86 -2.02 26.46 11.20
CA THR A 86 -2.76 25.89 12.34
C THR A 86 -2.49 26.60 13.67
N LEU A 87 -1.25 27.00 13.95
CA LEU A 87 -0.86 27.75 15.15
C LEU A 87 -1.51 29.14 15.24
N PRO A 88 -1.47 30.00 14.20
CA PRO A 88 -2.13 31.30 14.26
C PRO A 88 -3.65 31.16 14.35
N THR A 89 -4.26 30.19 13.66
CA THR A 89 -5.70 29.91 13.76
C THR A 89 -6.08 29.49 15.18
N LYS A 90 -5.27 28.64 15.82
CA LYS A 90 -5.45 28.27 17.23
C LYS A 90 -5.35 29.47 18.16
N GLY A 91 -4.33 30.32 17.98
CA GLY A 91 -4.15 31.53 18.79
C GLY A 91 -5.30 32.54 18.62
N MET A 92 -5.76 32.74 17.39
CA MET A 92 -6.90 33.61 17.08
C MET A 92 -8.18 33.09 17.71
N LEU A 93 -8.48 31.78 17.58
CA LEU A 93 -9.63 31.17 18.24
C LEU A 93 -9.55 31.31 19.76
N GLN A 94 -8.37 31.10 20.34
CA GLN A 94 -8.15 31.28 21.77
C GLN A 94 -8.39 32.73 22.21
N ALA A 95 -7.91 33.72 21.46
CA ALA A 95 -8.16 35.14 21.72
C ALA A 95 -9.65 35.48 21.64
N ILE A 96 -10.37 34.97 20.64
CA ILE A 96 -11.83 35.15 20.51
C ILE A 96 -12.55 34.55 21.74
N PHE A 97 -12.13 33.38 22.22
CA PHE A 97 -12.74 32.75 23.39
C PHE A 97 -12.33 33.41 24.72
N GLU A 98 -11.19 34.11 24.78
CA GLU A 98 -10.72 34.86 25.95
C GLU A 98 -11.37 36.25 26.07
N GLU A 99 -11.65 36.93 24.95
CA GLU A 99 -12.30 38.25 24.91
C GLU A 99 -13.83 38.20 25.13
N LEU A 100 -14.46 37.04 24.95
CA LEU A 100 -15.87 36.88 25.30
C LEU A 100 -16.03 37.04 26.81
N PRO A 101 -16.94 37.93 27.29
CA PRO A 101 -17.23 38.03 28.72
C PRO A 101 -17.60 36.63 29.20
N ALA A 102 -16.99 36.19 30.30
CA ALA A 102 -17.19 34.86 30.84
C ALA A 102 -18.68 34.64 31.16
N GLN A 103 -19.47 34.25 30.16
CA GLN A 103 -20.81 33.71 30.33
C GLN A 103 -20.57 32.39 31.04
N SER A 104 -20.63 32.46 32.36
CA SER A 104 -20.52 31.38 33.34
C SER A 104 -19.70 30.20 32.82
N LYS A 105 -18.45 30.07 33.25
CA LYS A 105 -17.72 28.81 33.22
C LYS A 105 -18.55 27.78 34.00
N LYS A 106 -19.59 27.19 33.38
CA LYS A 106 -20.04 25.85 33.72
C LYS A 106 -18.82 25.02 33.41
N LYS A 107 -18.03 24.71 34.45
CA LYS A 107 -17.02 23.66 34.42
C LYS A 107 -17.78 22.38 34.12
N VAL A 108 -18.05 22.14 32.85
CA VAL A 108 -18.47 20.84 32.40
C VAL A 108 -17.19 20.05 32.36
N ASN A 109 -16.87 19.42 33.49
CA ASN A 109 -15.81 18.42 33.60
C ASN A 109 -16.27 17.19 32.82
N HIS A 110 -16.39 17.31 31.50
CA HIS A 110 -16.38 16.11 30.68
C HIS A 110 -14.96 15.59 30.73
N SER A 111 -14.79 14.41 31.32
CA SER A 111 -13.57 13.62 31.13
C SER A 111 -13.22 13.66 29.64
N PHE A 112 -11.93 13.70 29.31
CA PHE A 112 -11.49 13.67 27.91
C PHE A 112 -12.18 12.53 27.12
N GLU A 113 -12.46 11.40 27.80
CA GLU A 113 -13.24 10.28 27.25
C GLU A 113 -14.70 10.63 26.93
N GLU A 114 -15.37 11.44 27.73
CA GLU A 114 -16.76 11.86 27.49
C GLU A 114 -16.84 12.84 26.32
N ALA A 115 -15.87 13.76 26.22
CA ALA A 115 -15.74 14.64 25.06
C ALA A 115 -15.49 13.84 23.77
N PHE A 116 -14.61 12.83 23.82
CA PHE A 116 -14.33 11.92 22.69
C PHE A 116 -15.54 11.05 22.33
N LYS A 117 -16.30 10.56 23.32
CA LYS A 117 -17.56 9.84 23.10
C LYS A 117 -18.64 10.72 22.47
N ASN A 118 -18.71 11.99 22.83
CA ASN A 118 -19.67 12.93 22.23
C ASN A 118 -19.26 13.36 20.81
N LEU A 119 -17.95 13.47 20.53
CA LEU A 119 -17.41 13.64 19.18
C LEU A 119 -17.70 12.44 18.27
N THR A 120 -17.63 11.21 18.79
CA THR A 120 -17.98 10.00 18.02
C THR A 120 -19.49 9.77 17.89
N LYS A 121 -20.31 10.21 18.86
CA LYS A 121 -21.78 10.20 18.76
C LYS A 121 -22.33 11.24 17.79
N ASN A 122 -21.70 12.41 17.70
CA ASN A 122 -22.12 13.52 16.84
C ASN A 122 -21.24 13.68 15.60
N GLN A 123 -20.42 12.68 15.25
CA GLN A 123 -20.00 12.55 13.87
C GLN A 123 -21.30 12.41 13.06
N PRO A 124 -21.66 13.33 12.14
CA PRO A 124 -22.41 12.86 10.98
C PRO A 124 -21.54 11.70 10.50
N SER A 125 -22.10 10.49 10.49
CA SER A 125 -21.37 9.33 10.01
C SER A 125 -20.68 9.80 8.73
N LEU A 126 -19.36 9.94 8.77
CA LEU A 126 -18.55 9.96 7.56
C LEU A 126 -18.80 8.56 7.05
N SER A 127 -19.90 8.42 6.32
CA SER A 127 -20.29 7.19 5.71
C SER A 127 -19.04 6.79 4.98
N LYS A 128 -18.54 5.60 5.32
CA LYS A 128 -17.61 4.86 4.49
C LYS A 128 -18.36 4.48 3.21
N THR A 129 -18.89 5.45 2.51
CA THR A 129 -19.33 5.33 1.14
C THR A 129 -18.20 5.96 0.36
N LYS A 130 -17.21 5.12 -0.01
CA LYS A 130 -16.88 5.06 -1.44
C LYS A 130 -18.22 5.21 -2.15
N PRO A 131 -18.42 6.16 -3.08
CA PRO A 131 -19.70 6.25 -3.78
C PRO A 131 -20.02 4.83 -4.22
N GLU A 132 -21.05 4.23 -3.63
CA GLU A 132 -21.47 2.89 -3.98
C GLU A 132 -22.10 3.11 -5.33
N ILE A 133 -21.27 3.04 -6.38
CA ILE A 133 -21.70 3.27 -7.74
C ILE A 133 -22.74 2.18 -7.96
N ASP A 134 -24.00 2.56 -8.03
CA ASP A 134 -25.08 1.61 -8.29
C ASP A 134 -24.79 0.92 -9.63
N HIS A 135 -24.31 -0.31 -9.53
CA HIS A 135 -23.92 -1.17 -10.65
C HIS A 135 -25.13 -1.93 -11.23
N ASN A 136 -26.36 -1.55 -10.87
CA ASN A 136 -27.58 -2.13 -11.45
C ASN A 136 -27.58 -2.05 -12.98
N ASP A 137 -27.02 -0.98 -13.55
CA ASP A 137 -26.88 -0.82 -15.00
C ASP A 137 -25.96 -1.90 -15.60
N ILE A 138 -24.82 -2.20 -14.95
CA ILE A 138 -23.90 -3.25 -15.39
C ILE A 138 -24.58 -4.62 -15.29
N ARG A 139 -25.33 -4.89 -14.20
CA ARG A 139 -26.07 -6.15 -14.04
C ARG A 139 -27.09 -6.36 -15.17
N LYS A 140 -27.82 -5.30 -15.55
CA LYS A 140 -28.78 -5.35 -16.67
C LYS A 140 -28.09 -5.61 -18.01
N VAL A 141 -26.92 -5.01 -18.23
CA VAL A 141 -26.12 -5.20 -19.45
C VAL A 141 -25.58 -6.63 -19.54
N LEU A 142 -25.03 -7.16 -18.45
CA LEU A 142 -24.53 -8.55 -18.39
C LEU A 142 -25.63 -9.59 -18.66
N GLY A 143 -26.88 -9.31 -18.26
CA GLY A 143 -28.02 -10.18 -18.57
C GLY A 143 -28.38 -10.28 -20.05
N ARG A 144 -27.91 -9.36 -20.90
CA ARG A 144 -28.16 -9.36 -22.37
C ARG A 144 -27.02 -9.99 -23.18
N LEU A 145 -25.98 -10.50 -22.51
CA LEU A 145 -24.83 -11.09 -23.15
C LEU A 145 -25.21 -12.44 -23.78
N LYS A 146 -25.01 -12.58 -25.09
CA LYS A 146 -25.29 -13.83 -25.82
C LYS A 146 -23.98 -14.44 -26.32
N GLU A 147 -23.77 -15.72 -26.05
CA GLU A 147 -22.64 -16.45 -26.62
C GLU A 147 -22.93 -16.72 -28.11
N VAL A 148 -22.00 -16.33 -28.98
CA VAL A 148 -22.06 -16.61 -30.40
C VAL A 148 -20.94 -17.58 -30.73
N LYS A 149 -21.31 -18.75 -31.25
CA LYS A 149 -20.39 -19.78 -31.72
C LYS A 149 -20.32 -19.75 -33.25
N PRO A 150 -19.37 -19.02 -33.86
CA PRO A 150 -19.24 -18.97 -35.31
C PRO A 150 -18.76 -20.31 -35.89
N SER A 151 -19.07 -20.58 -37.15
CA SER A 151 -18.65 -21.81 -37.85
C SER A 151 -17.13 -21.95 -37.98
N PHE A 152 -16.40 -20.83 -37.91
CA PHE A 152 -14.95 -20.78 -37.89
C PHE A 152 -14.48 -19.78 -36.83
N GLY A 153 -13.54 -20.20 -36.00
CA GLY A 153 -12.95 -19.38 -34.94
C GLY A 153 -13.50 -19.68 -33.55
N LYS A 154 -12.97 -18.93 -32.56
CA LYS A 154 -13.33 -19.11 -31.15
C LYS A 154 -14.69 -18.45 -30.85
N PRO A 155 -15.48 -19.04 -29.94
CA PRO A 155 -16.73 -18.43 -29.50
C PRO A 155 -16.46 -17.08 -28.84
N TYR A 156 -17.36 -16.13 -29.06
CA TYR A 156 -17.29 -14.80 -28.47
C TYR A 156 -18.65 -14.36 -27.94
N TRP A 157 -18.62 -13.41 -27.02
CA TRP A 157 -19.83 -12.86 -26.41
C TRP A 157 -20.27 -11.61 -27.17
N LYS A 158 -21.49 -11.64 -27.69
CA LYS A 158 -22.11 -10.50 -28.37
C LYS A 158 -23.03 -9.78 -27.40
N LEU A 159 -22.83 -8.47 -27.30
CA LEU A 159 -23.69 -7.57 -26.54
C LEU A 159 -24.39 -6.62 -27.52
N ALA A 160 -25.71 -6.68 -27.58
CA ALA A 160 -26.52 -5.77 -28.38
C ALA A 160 -26.96 -4.59 -27.50
N LEU A 161 -26.37 -3.42 -27.72
CA LEU A 161 -26.76 -2.16 -27.08
C LEU A 161 -27.10 -1.12 -28.15
N THR A 162 -27.99 -0.21 -27.80
CA THR A 162 -28.25 0.99 -28.62
C THR A 162 -27.13 2.03 -28.43
N THR A 163 -26.95 2.90 -29.42
CA THR A 163 -25.94 3.97 -29.38
C THR A 163 -26.15 4.93 -28.20
N SER A 164 -27.40 5.19 -27.82
CA SER A 164 -27.77 6.00 -26.66
C SER A 164 -27.38 5.34 -25.33
N GLU A 165 -27.64 4.04 -25.15
CA GLU A 165 -27.27 3.29 -23.95
C GLU A 165 -25.75 3.25 -23.72
N ILE A 166 -24.96 3.09 -24.80
CA ILE A 166 -23.50 3.08 -24.73
C ILE A 166 -22.96 4.46 -24.29
N ASN A 167 -23.48 5.54 -24.87
CA ASN A 167 -23.03 6.89 -24.54
C ASN A 167 -23.36 7.26 -23.08
N HIS A 168 -24.53 6.84 -22.59
CA HIS A 168 -24.91 7.00 -21.18
C HIS A 168 -23.94 6.26 -20.24
N LEU A 169 -23.55 5.03 -20.57
CA LEU A 169 -22.58 4.27 -19.78
C LEU A 169 -21.19 4.91 -19.79
N LYS A 170 -20.71 5.37 -20.96
CA LYS A 170 -19.41 6.05 -21.08
C LYS A 170 -19.35 7.32 -20.23
N SER A 171 -20.41 8.12 -20.26
CA SER A 171 -20.52 9.34 -19.44
C SER A 171 -20.57 9.01 -17.94
N LYS A 172 -21.41 8.06 -17.52
CA LYS A 172 -21.56 7.66 -16.11
C LYS A 172 -20.25 7.12 -15.51
N TYR A 173 -19.49 6.32 -16.27
CA TYR A 173 -18.23 5.73 -15.80
C TYR A 173 -16.98 6.52 -16.19
N HIS A 174 -17.13 7.72 -16.77
CA HIS A 174 -16.02 8.58 -17.19
C HIS A 174 -14.99 7.86 -18.09
N VAL A 175 -15.47 6.93 -18.93
CA VAL A 175 -14.63 6.20 -19.88
C VAL A 175 -14.66 6.97 -21.20
N TYR A 176 -13.82 8.00 -21.26
CA TYR A 176 -13.49 8.68 -22.51
C TYR A 176 -12.23 8.01 -23.05
N HIS A 177 -12.32 7.47 -24.27
CA HIS A 177 -11.12 7.09 -25.02
C HIS A 177 -10.62 8.36 -25.73
N ASP A 178 -9.30 8.56 -25.71
CA ASP A 178 -8.61 9.37 -26.73
C ASP A 178 -8.83 8.77 -28.14
#